data_AF-A0A363NPB8-F1
#
_entry.id   AF-A0A363NPB8-F1
#
_cell.length_a   1.000
_cell.length_b   1.000
_cell.length_c   1.000
_cell.angle_alpha   90.00
_cell.angle_beta   90.00
_cell.angle_gamma   90.00
#
_symmetry.space_group_name_H-M   'P 1'
#
loop_
_entity.id
_entity.type
_entity.pdbx_description
1 polymer ?
#
loop_
_entity_poly.entity_id
_entity_poly.type
_entity_poly.pdbx_seq_one_letter_code
_entity_poly.pdbx_strand_id
1 'polypeptide(L)'
;MKRKKKTKAPVNTAKETQERYRVYIKSIKLLFEKMVGPGYFEMLSPKLLAQFYKNRYPALKIIIDDDVIADTQSRESYRASITGLIKKCTLTLPSGEQIFISTFFTDLALIVHFVEFLSSHCIKEHVKMKTAFAPYLTSGDWLFQTKTRAFYTLSFTNEQFYDPIKGTLQFDVSDLALTKPGGRNQIRLRRLKNKLDKQEIDGFARPIVAIGDASVFVGDWTQWIQFDPARFGITHISDAEAKPLYIQHHALNRFEERTYSPKGFIQIYLAQTFIYGTPEVIVYRGQVLIACYCARHKVGYFLVSYHGDKWIIRTFLFLTNEGTPEGTKLKEIIGLEKEDAKYLMIDRVTAFLDYDIEHDQRLRDLFETAGCGSLFEYIKLFVRPEDGVKNSASIANYLFGKADEYGESIQI
;
A
#
# COMPACT_ATOMS: atom_id res chain seq x y z
N MET A 1 -28.33 55.17 -16.65
CA MET A 1 -28.48 54.54 -15.31
C MET A 1 -27.19 53.82 -14.94
N LYS A 2 -26.43 54.30 -13.94
CA LYS A 2 -25.20 53.66 -13.44
C LYS A 2 -25.58 52.58 -12.39
N ARG A 3 -25.21 51.32 -12.64
CA ARG A 3 -25.36 50.20 -11.68
C ARG A 3 -24.47 50.44 -10.44
N LYS A 4 -25.09 50.62 -9.27
CA LYS A 4 -24.40 50.66 -7.96
C LYS A 4 -23.72 49.31 -7.70
N LYS A 5 -22.39 49.31 -7.53
CA LYS A 5 -21.63 48.19 -6.96
C LYS A 5 -22.12 47.95 -5.52
N LYS A 6 -22.64 46.75 -5.23
CA LYS A 6 -22.86 46.29 -3.85
C LYS A 6 -21.50 46.09 -3.17
N THR A 7 -21.17 46.98 -2.24
CA THR A 7 -20.06 46.83 -1.30
C THR A 7 -20.41 45.66 -0.36
N LYS A 8 -19.60 44.60 -0.33
CA LYS A 8 -19.71 43.54 0.68
C LYS A 8 -19.48 44.16 2.06
N ALA A 9 -20.38 43.88 3.01
CA ALA A 9 -20.25 44.32 4.39
C ALA A 9 -18.93 43.81 5.01
N PRO A 10 -18.28 44.58 5.89
CA PRO A 10 -17.05 44.16 6.53
C PRO A 10 -17.32 42.96 7.44
N VAL A 11 -16.68 41.83 7.13
CA VAL A 11 -16.69 40.63 7.96
C VAL A 11 -16.06 40.98 9.33
N ASN A 12 -16.80 40.73 10.41
CA ASN A 12 -16.35 41.05 11.77
C ASN A 12 -15.33 40.01 12.25
N THR A 13 -14.08 40.19 11.86
CA THR A 13 -12.93 39.30 12.08
C THR A 13 -12.68 38.91 13.54
N ALA A 14 -13.08 39.74 14.51
CA ALA A 14 -12.92 39.47 15.93
C ALA A 14 -13.86 38.35 16.43
N LYS A 15 -15.14 38.39 16.02
CA LYS A 15 -16.12 37.35 16.38
C LYS A 15 -15.76 35.99 15.76
N GLU A 16 -15.31 35.99 14.51
CA GLU A 16 -14.88 34.76 13.84
C GLU A 16 -13.63 34.14 14.49
N THR A 17 -12.69 34.98 14.93
CA THR A 17 -11.48 34.52 15.62
C THR A 17 -11.83 33.89 16.98
N GLN A 18 -12.76 34.49 17.71
CA GLN A 18 -13.23 33.96 18.99
C GLN A 18 -13.97 32.63 18.84
N GLU A 19 -14.79 32.49 17.78
CA GLU A 19 -15.49 31.24 17.49
C GLU A 19 -14.52 30.12 17.11
N ARG A 20 -13.54 30.42 16.23
CA ARG A 20 -12.48 29.47 15.88
C ARG A 20 -11.68 29.02 17.10
N TYR A 21 -11.39 29.94 18.03
CA TYR A 21 -10.74 29.61 19.29
C TYR A 21 -11.58 28.62 20.12
N ARG A 22 -12.88 28.91 20.30
CA ARG A 22 -13.79 28.03 21.06
C ARG A 22 -13.90 26.64 20.47
N VAL A 23 -14.08 26.54 19.15
CA VAL A 23 -14.15 25.26 18.43
C VAL A 23 -12.85 24.47 18.60
N TYR A 24 -11.71 25.13 18.44
CA TYR A 24 -10.40 24.51 18.61
C TYR A 24 -10.20 23.97 20.03
N ILE A 25 -10.48 24.79 21.05
CA ILE A 25 -10.32 24.38 22.45
C ILE A 25 -11.25 23.21 22.81
N LYS A 26 -12.48 23.19 22.27
CA LYS A 26 -13.39 22.05 22.43
C LYS A 26 -12.79 20.77 21.81
N SER A 27 -12.17 20.87 20.63
CA SER A 27 -11.47 19.75 19.97
C SER A 27 -10.32 19.24 20.83
N ILE A 28 -9.48 20.13 21.35
CA ILE A 28 -8.35 19.77 22.23
C ILE A 28 -8.85 19.08 23.51
N LYS A 29 -9.92 19.59 24.14
CA LYS A 29 -10.51 18.96 25.31
C LYS A 29 -10.94 17.51 25.03
N LEU A 30 -11.67 17.30 23.94
CA LEU A 30 -12.09 15.95 23.54
C LEU A 30 -10.89 15.03 23.28
N LEU A 31 -9.82 15.55 22.68
CA LEU A 31 -8.60 14.78 22.45
C LEU A 31 -7.89 14.42 23.76
N PHE A 32 -7.80 15.32 24.73
CA PHE A 32 -7.30 15.02 26.08
C PHE A 32 -8.09 13.90 26.74
N GLU A 33 -9.43 13.99 26.71
CA GLU A 33 -10.33 12.96 27.25
C GLU A 33 -10.10 11.61 26.59
N LYS A 34 -9.94 11.58 25.27
CA LYS A 34 -9.60 10.35 24.53
C LYS A 34 -8.23 9.79 24.89
N MET A 35 -7.23 10.65 25.14
CA MET A 35 -5.86 10.21 25.39
C MET A 35 -5.66 9.68 26.82
N VAL A 36 -6.15 10.42 27.82
CA VAL A 36 -5.82 10.17 29.23
C VAL A 36 -7.03 10.17 30.17
N GLY A 37 -8.25 10.31 29.64
CA GLY A 37 -9.48 10.37 30.41
C GLY A 37 -9.83 11.78 30.91
N PRO A 38 -10.97 11.91 31.62
CA PRO A 38 -11.48 13.20 32.08
C PRO A 38 -10.60 13.83 33.18
N GLY A 39 -10.65 15.17 33.29
CA GLY A 39 -10.01 15.93 34.37
C GLY A 39 -8.59 16.43 34.08
N TYR A 40 -7.89 15.87 33.09
CA TYR A 40 -6.55 16.33 32.71
C TYR A 40 -6.58 17.66 31.94
N PHE A 41 -7.58 17.88 31.10
CA PHE A 41 -7.70 19.14 30.35
C PHE A 41 -7.85 20.35 31.29
N GLU A 42 -8.59 20.18 32.40
CA GLU A 42 -8.84 21.22 33.40
C GLU A 42 -7.56 21.62 34.19
N MET A 43 -6.49 20.83 34.10
CA MET A 43 -5.18 21.18 34.68
C MET A 43 -4.45 22.28 33.89
N LEU A 44 -4.89 22.57 32.66
CA LEU A 44 -4.29 23.58 31.80
C LEU A 44 -4.80 24.98 32.18
N SER A 45 -3.87 25.93 32.35
CA SER A 45 -4.24 27.33 32.60
C SER A 45 -4.81 28.00 31.32
N PRO A 46 -5.66 29.04 31.44
CA PRO A 46 -6.14 29.79 30.27
C PRO A 46 -5.01 30.37 29.41
N LYS A 47 -3.90 30.80 30.04
CA LYS A 47 -2.70 31.27 29.34
C LYS A 47 -2.09 30.17 28.48
N LEU A 48 -2.08 28.94 28.98
CA LEU A 48 -1.57 27.79 28.26
C LEU A 48 -2.48 27.42 27.08
N LEU A 49 -3.80 27.42 27.28
CA LEU A 49 -4.78 27.20 26.21
C LEU A 49 -4.65 28.24 25.07
N ALA A 50 -4.39 29.50 25.40
CA ALA A 50 -4.09 30.53 24.41
C ALA A 50 -2.79 30.22 23.62
N GLN A 51 -1.78 29.65 24.28
CA GLN A 51 -0.54 29.21 23.62
C GLN A 51 -0.76 27.99 22.72
N PHE A 52 -1.57 27.02 23.12
CA PHE A 52 -2.01 25.92 22.26
C PHE A 52 -2.60 26.46 20.96
N TYR A 53 -3.56 27.38 21.05
CA TYR A 53 -4.17 27.96 19.87
C TYR A 53 -3.18 28.75 19.01
N LYS A 54 -2.29 29.53 19.63
CA LYS A 54 -1.28 30.35 18.92
C LYS A 54 -0.25 29.48 18.19
N ASN A 55 0.19 28.39 18.82
CA ASN A 55 1.27 27.52 18.34
C ASN A 55 0.74 26.26 17.64
N ARG A 56 -0.54 26.22 17.30
CA ARG A 56 -1.16 25.09 16.61
C ARG A 56 -0.38 24.72 15.36
N TYR A 57 -0.14 23.42 15.16
CA TYR A 57 0.53 22.97 13.96
C TYR A 57 -0.40 23.12 12.74
N PRO A 58 0.14 23.58 11.60
CA PRO A 58 -0.63 23.61 10.36
C PRO A 58 -0.94 22.18 9.93
N ALA A 59 -1.92 22.02 9.03
CA ALA A 59 -2.17 20.72 8.40
C ALA A 59 -0.89 20.19 7.73
N LEU A 60 -0.69 18.88 7.82
CA LEU A 60 0.46 18.19 7.23
C LEU A 60 0.55 18.52 5.73
N LYS A 61 1.68 19.09 5.33
CA LYS A 61 1.92 19.46 3.92
C LYS A 61 2.88 18.49 3.27
N ILE A 62 2.52 18.03 2.07
CA ILE A 62 3.37 17.16 1.24
C ILE A 62 4.08 18.00 0.17
N ILE A 63 5.40 18.01 0.22
CA ILE A 63 6.27 18.68 -0.73
C ILE A 63 6.79 17.64 -1.73
N ILE A 64 6.59 17.92 -3.01
CA ILE A 64 7.01 17.05 -4.11
C ILE A 64 7.77 17.95 -5.06
N ASP A 65 9.07 17.71 -5.19
CA ASP A 65 9.95 18.44 -6.09
C ASP A 65 9.78 17.90 -7.54
N ASP A 66 10.06 18.73 -8.55
CA ASP A 66 9.78 18.41 -9.96
C ASP A 66 10.64 17.26 -10.51
N ASP A 67 11.80 17.00 -9.90
CA ASP A 67 12.69 15.88 -10.23
C ASP A 67 12.21 14.54 -9.65
N VAL A 68 11.30 14.57 -8.66
CA VAL A 68 10.79 13.38 -7.99
C VAL A 68 9.60 12.77 -8.75
N ILE A 69 8.61 13.59 -9.10
CA ILE A 69 7.48 13.23 -9.97
C ILE A 69 7.39 14.34 -11.02
N ALA A 70 7.66 14.01 -12.28
CA ALA A 70 7.91 15.01 -13.32
C ALA A 70 6.65 15.76 -13.77
N ASP A 71 5.52 15.07 -13.88
CA ASP A 71 4.30 15.64 -14.42
C ASP A 71 3.38 16.20 -13.31
N THR A 72 2.79 17.37 -13.59
CA THR A 72 1.93 18.08 -12.63
C THR A 72 0.69 17.27 -12.25
N GLN A 73 0.09 16.57 -13.21
CA GLN A 73 -1.11 15.76 -12.97
C GLN A 73 -0.84 14.61 -11.98
N SER A 74 0.28 13.90 -12.12
CA SER A 74 0.70 12.88 -11.17
C SER A 74 1.03 13.46 -9.80
N ARG A 75 1.66 14.64 -9.73
CA ARG A 75 1.88 15.33 -8.44
C ARG A 75 0.57 15.68 -7.74
N GLU A 76 -0.43 16.15 -8.50
CA GLU A 76 -1.76 16.45 -7.96
C GLU A 76 -2.50 15.17 -7.54
N SER A 77 -2.45 14.13 -8.35
CA SER A 77 -3.01 12.81 -8.05
C SER A 77 -2.39 12.23 -6.77
N TYR A 78 -1.05 12.24 -6.66
CA TYR A 78 -0.34 11.81 -5.46
C TYR A 78 -0.83 12.59 -4.23
N ARG A 79 -0.86 13.93 -4.31
CA ARG A 79 -1.31 14.78 -3.19
C ARG A 79 -2.76 14.48 -2.80
N ALA A 80 -3.63 14.24 -3.77
CA ALA A 80 -5.03 13.88 -3.53
C ALA A 80 -5.12 12.51 -2.82
N SER A 81 -4.40 11.49 -3.30
CA SER A 81 -4.36 10.15 -2.70
C SER A 81 -3.88 10.17 -1.26
N ILE A 82 -2.72 10.77 -0.98
CA ILE A 82 -2.16 10.83 0.37
C ILE A 82 -3.03 11.67 1.31
N THR A 83 -3.60 12.79 0.83
CA THR A 83 -4.52 13.61 1.62
C THR A 83 -5.81 12.84 1.92
N GLY A 84 -6.29 12.03 0.97
CA GLY A 84 -7.41 11.13 1.16
C GLY A 84 -7.15 10.12 2.28
N LEU A 85 -5.99 9.47 2.28
CA LEU A 85 -5.59 8.54 3.34
C LEU A 85 -5.47 9.23 4.70
N ILE A 86 -4.80 10.39 4.77
CA ILE A 86 -4.64 11.17 6.01
C ILE A 86 -6.01 11.53 6.63
N LYS A 87 -7.03 11.78 5.81
CA LYS A 87 -8.38 12.15 6.26
C LYS A 87 -9.26 10.95 6.64
N LYS A 88 -9.05 9.78 6.02
CA LYS A 88 -9.92 8.61 6.19
C LYS A 88 -9.38 7.61 7.20
N CYS A 89 -8.06 7.44 7.27
CA CYS A 89 -7.45 6.45 8.13
C CYS A 89 -7.42 6.90 9.59
N THR A 90 -7.65 5.94 10.49
CA THR A 90 -7.60 6.15 11.94
C THR A 90 -6.45 5.39 12.58
N LEU A 91 -6.10 5.80 13.79
CA LEU A 91 -5.10 5.19 14.67
C LEU A 91 -5.76 4.93 16.03
N THR A 92 -5.40 3.81 16.64
CA THR A 92 -5.87 3.42 17.98
C THR A 92 -4.95 4.01 19.05
N LEU A 93 -5.51 4.79 19.96
CA LEU A 93 -4.84 5.27 21.16
C LEU A 93 -4.64 4.13 22.18
N PRO A 94 -3.68 4.25 23.12
CA PRO A 94 -3.54 3.35 24.27
C PRO A 94 -4.83 3.16 25.09
N SER A 95 -5.72 4.15 25.09
CA SER A 95 -7.05 4.06 25.72
C SER A 95 -8.06 3.17 24.96
N GLY A 96 -7.74 2.73 23.74
CA GLY A 96 -8.64 2.03 22.83
C GLY A 96 -9.43 2.94 21.89
N GLU A 97 -9.45 4.25 22.16
CA GLU A 97 -10.12 5.26 21.34
C GLU A 97 -9.48 5.42 19.96
N GLN A 98 -10.28 5.85 18.97
CA GLN A 98 -9.81 6.11 17.61
C GLN A 98 -9.64 7.61 17.35
N ILE A 99 -8.57 7.96 16.63
CA ILE A 99 -8.32 9.30 16.10
C ILE A 99 -7.91 9.24 14.63
N PHE A 100 -8.15 10.29 13.86
CA PHE A 100 -7.66 10.37 12.49
C PHE A 100 -6.15 10.61 12.43
N ILE A 101 -5.50 10.11 11.39
CA ILE A 101 -4.09 10.41 11.09
C ILE A 101 -3.86 11.93 10.99
N SER A 102 -4.83 12.68 10.46
CA SER A 102 -4.79 14.14 10.42
C SER A 102 -4.61 14.76 11.81
N THR A 103 -5.39 14.31 12.80
CA THR A 103 -5.31 14.75 14.21
C THR A 103 -3.99 14.34 14.86
N PHE A 104 -3.48 13.16 14.51
CA PHE A 104 -2.18 12.67 15.01
C PHE A 104 -1.03 13.61 14.65
N PHE A 105 -0.96 14.05 13.39
CA PHE A 105 0.09 14.94 12.90
C PHE A 105 -0.11 16.43 13.26
N THR A 106 -1.24 16.81 13.87
CA THR A 106 -1.50 18.20 14.29
C THR A 106 -1.67 18.33 15.79
N ASP A 107 -2.87 18.06 16.29
CA ASP A 107 -3.28 18.40 17.65
C ASP A 107 -2.63 17.47 18.66
N LEU A 108 -2.53 16.17 18.38
CA LEU A 108 -1.84 15.23 19.27
C LEU A 108 -0.35 15.55 19.38
N ALA A 109 0.32 15.77 18.24
CA ALA A 109 1.72 16.18 18.21
C ALA A 109 1.99 17.42 19.07
N LEU A 110 1.11 18.42 18.97
CA LEU A 110 1.20 19.63 19.78
C LEU A 110 1.02 19.34 21.27
N ILE A 111 0.02 18.55 21.65
CA ILE A 111 -0.23 18.16 23.05
C ILE A 111 0.98 17.45 23.62
N VAL A 112 1.53 16.46 22.91
CA VAL A 112 2.72 15.72 23.33
C VAL A 112 3.89 16.66 23.59
N HIS A 113 4.23 17.56 22.65
CA HIS A 113 5.33 18.49 22.88
C HIS A 113 5.09 19.45 24.04
N PHE A 114 3.85 19.90 24.23
CA PHE A 114 3.51 20.76 25.36
C PHE A 114 3.66 20.03 26.69
N VAL A 115 3.17 18.80 26.81
CA VAL A 115 3.28 18.01 28.05
C VAL A 115 4.73 17.60 28.31
N GLU A 116 5.50 17.31 27.26
CA GLU A 116 6.88 16.83 27.39
C GLU A 116 7.86 17.95 27.74
N PHE A 117 7.80 19.07 27.03
CA PHE A 117 8.85 20.09 27.03
C PHE A 117 8.49 21.36 27.84
N LEU A 118 7.25 21.53 28.30
CA LEU A 118 6.94 22.65 29.18
C LEU A 118 7.43 22.44 30.61
N SER A 119 7.84 23.53 31.24
CA SER A 119 8.31 23.52 32.62
C SER A 119 7.18 23.14 33.60
N SER A 120 7.56 22.53 34.72
CA SER A 120 6.65 22.14 35.81
C SER A 120 5.81 23.30 36.37
N HIS A 121 6.27 24.54 36.22
CA HIS A 121 5.56 25.75 36.66
C HIS A 121 4.37 26.14 35.76
N CYS A 122 4.23 25.53 34.58
CA CYS A 122 3.19 25.87 33.60
C CYS A 122 1.94 24.96 33.68
N ILE A 123 2.07 23.78 34.30
CA ILE A 123 1.03 22.74 34.35
C ILE A 123 0.73 22.42 35.81
N LYS A 124 -0.53 22.58 36.24
CA LYS A 124 -0.96 22.13 37.57
C LYS A 124 -0.80 20.61 37.65
N GLU A 125 -0.31 20.09 38.77
CA GLU A 125 -0.06 18.65 38.93
C GLU A 125 0.81 18.06 37.80
N HIS A 126 1.83 18.80 37.33
CA HIS A 126 2.71 18.41 36.21
C HIS A 126 3.21 16.95 36.26
N VAL A 127 3.53 16.42 37.44
CA VAL A 127 3.95 15.01 37.62
C VAL A 127 2.83 14.05 37.18
N LYS A 128 1.60 14.28 37.65
CA LYS A 128 0.43 13.47 37.29
C LYS A 128 0.14 13.55 35.78
N MET A 129 0.23 14.75 35.19
CA MET A 129 0.10 14.93 33.74
C MET A 129 1.15 14.12 32.98
N LYS A 130 2.43 14.22 33.34
CA LYS A 130 3.50 13.46 32.67
C LYS A 130 3.33 11.95 32.81
N THR A 131 2.92 11.47 33.98
CA THR A 131 2.66 10.04 34.21
C THR A 131 1.53 9.55 33.30
N ALA A 132 0.42 10.28 33.21
CA ALA A 132 -0.70 9.90 32.36
C ALA A 132 -0.35 9.92 30.87
N PHE A 133 0.49 10.87 30.45
CA PHE A 133 0.93 10.98 29.07
C PHE A 133 2.13 10.12 28.69
N ALA A 134 2.74 9.39 29.64
CA ALA A 134 3.98 8.65 29.43
C ALA A 134 4.02 7.78 28.14
N PRO A 135 2.94 7.04 27.76
CA PRO A 135 2.94 6.26 26.51
C PRO A 135 3.08 7.11 25.24
N TYR A 136 2.66 8.38 25.29
CA TYR A 136 2.60 9.29 24.14
C TYR A 136 3.84 10.17 23.99
N LEU A 137 4.73 10.22 24.99
CA LEU A 137 5.93 11.07 24.95
C LEU A 137 6.96 10.53 23.95
N THR A 138 7.98 11.32 23.61
CA THR A 138 9.00 10.88 22.63
C THR A 138 9.80 9.65 23.08
N SER A 139 9.87 9.40 24.38
CA SER A 139 10.44 8.18 24.96
C SER A 139 9.48 6.98 25.02
N GLY A 140 8.21 7.18 24.67
CA GLY A 140 7.16 6.15 24.72
C GLY A 140 7.09 5.32 23.45
N ASP A 141 6.98 4.00 23.60
CA ASP A 141 6.92 3.06 22.48
C ASP A 141 5.72 3.32 21.56
N TRP A 142 4.58 3.73 22.12
CA TRP A 142 3.36 3.93 21.33
C TRP A 142 3.54 5.04 20.30
N LEU A 143 4.17 6.17 20.66
CA LEU A 143 4.36 7.27 19.72
C LEU A 143 5.27 6.85 18.56
N PHE A 144 6.37 6.17 18.87
CA PHE A 144 7.30 5.67 17.87
C PHE A 144 6.64 4.67 16.92
N GLN A 145 5.99 3.63 17.47
CA GLN A 145 5.30 2.60 16.69
C GLN A 145 4.15 3.19 15.86
N THR A 146 3.36 4.10 16.43
CA THR A 146 2.24 4.74 15.75
C THR A 146 2.72 5.65 14.62
N LYS A 147 3.79 6.42 14.83
CA LYS A 147 4.43 7.21 13.77
C LYS A 147 4.86 6.31 12.62
N THR A 148 5.60 5.24 12.92
CA THR A 148 6.06 4.26 11.95
C THR A 148 4.89 3.64 11.18
N ARG A 149 3.85 3.17 11.89
CA ARG A 149 2.64 2.60 11.29
C ARG A 149 1.92 3.58 10.38
N ALA A 150 1.75 4.83 10.80
CA ALA A 150 1.13 5.87 9.98
C ALA A 150 1.91 6.06 8.67
N PHE A 151 3.24 6.11 8.72
CA PHE A 151 4.06 6.24 7.52
C PHE A 151 4.04 5.01 6.62
N TYR A 152 4.04 3.79 7.17
CA TYR A 152 3.82 2.58 6.38
C TYR A 152 2.45 2.61 5.68
N THR A 153 1.38 3.03 6.37
CA THR A 153 0.06 3.21 5.75
C THR A 153 0.07 4.26 4.63
N LEU A 154 0.79 5.37 4.79
CA LEU A 154 0.88 6.38 3.74
C LEU A 154 1.80 5.94 2.58
N SER A 155 2.80 5.09 2.84
CA SER A 155 3.76 4.59 1.85
C SER A 155 3.11 3.73 0.76
N PHE A 156 1.92 3.18 0.99
CA PHE A 156 1.14 2.54 -0.07
C PHE A 156 0.90 3.45 -1.28
N THR A 157 0.82 4.77 -1.07
CA THR A 157 0.74 5.73 -2.19
C THR A 157 2.09 5.87 -2.91
N ASN A 158 3.22 5.69 -2.23
CA ASN A 158 4.56 5.74 -2.85
C ASN A 158 4.72 4.65 -3.90
N GLU A 159 4.23 3.44 -3.60
CA GLU A 159 4.35 2.28 -4.49
C GLU A 159 3.57 2.42 -5.80
N GLN A 160 2.55 3.28 -5.83
CA GLN A 160 1.85 3.63 -7.07
C GLN A 160 2.74 4.41 -8.05
N PHE A 161 3.80 5.05 -7.56
CA PHE A 161 4.73 5.89 -8.33
C PHE A 161 6.14 5.31 -8.36
N TYR A 162 6.27 4.02 -8.04
CA TYR A 162 7.49 3.25 -8.27
C TYR A 162 7.83 3.27 -9.77
N ASP A 163 9.10 3.51 -10.07
CA ASP A 163 9.62 3.49 -11.42
C ASP A 163 10.85 2.55 -11.44
N PRO A 164 10.85 1.49 -12.28
CA PRO A 164 11.93 0.52 -12.29
C PRO A 164 13.28 1.14 -12.66
N ILE A 165 13.31 2.26 -13.39
CA ILE A 165 14.54 2.95 -13.78
C ILE A 165 14.89 4.04 -12.76
N LYS A 166 13.91 4.85 -12.35
CA LYS A 166 14.20 6.03 -11.50
C LYS A 166 14.31 5.68 -10.02
N GLY A 167 13.60 4.66 -9.53
CA GLY A 167 13.62 4.27 -8.12
C GLY A 167 12.26 4.26 -7.41
N THR A 168 12.30 4.02 -6.10
CA THR A 168 11.12 4.11 -5.20
C THR A 168 11.06 5.45 -4.46
N LEU A 169 9.89 5.82 -3.94
CA LEU A 169 9.68 7.07 -3.21
C LEU A 169 9.80 6.87 -1.69
N GLN A 170 10.46 7.81 -1.03
CA GLN A 170 10.66 7.84 0.42
C GLN A 170 10.18 9.16 1.02
N PHE A 171 9.82 9.12 2.31
CA PHE A 171 9.46 10.29 3.09
C PHE A 171 10.67 10.89 3.79
N ASP A 172 10.97 12.15 3.48
CA ASP A 172 11.83 13.01 4.29
C ASP A 172 10.97 13.69 5.36
N VAL A 173 11.12 13.24 6.60
CA VAL A 173 10.33 13.69 7.75
C VAL A 173 11.12 14.63 8.67
N SER A 174 12.22 15.19 8.19
CA SER A 174 13.11 16.07 8.97
C SER A 174 12.44 17.37 9.45
N ASP A 175 11.40 17.82 8.74
CA ASP A 175 10.63 19.04 9.05
C ASP A 175 9.21 18.75 9.57
N LEU A 176 8.96 17.50 9.92
CA LEU A 176 7.73 17.07 10.58
C LEU A 176 7.77 17.50 12.04
N ALA A 177 6.66 18.04 12.55
CA ALA A 177 6.58 18.48 13.94
C ALA A 177 6.93 17.34 14.92
N LEU A 178 6.40 16.13 14.69
CA LEU A 178 6.69 14.94 15.51
C LEU A 178 8.14 14.47 15.49
N THR A 179 8.96 14.94 14.56
CA THR A 179 10.40 14.64 14.51
C THR A 179 11.20 15.76 15.18
N LYS A 180 10.77 17.01 14.98
CA LYS A 180 11.45 18.20 15.46
C LYS A 180 10.42 19.18 16.03
N PRO A 181 10.40 19.43 17.35
CA PRO A 181 9.55 20.45 17.95
C PRO A 181 9.72 21.79 17.24
N GLY A 182 8.61 22.37 16.77
CA GLY A 182 8.62 23.62 15.98
C GLY A 182 8.91 23.45 14.49
N GLY A 183 9.00 22.22 13.97
CA GLY A 183 9.04 21.94 12.53
C GLY A 183 7.81 22.49 11.81
N ARG A 184 7.92 22.70 10.49
CA ARG A 184 6.85 23.31 9.67
C ARG A 184 5.68 22.37 9.37
N ASN A 185 5.71 21.16 9.94
CA ASN A 185 4.77 20.07 9.71
C ASN A 185 4.71 19.66 8.23
N GLN A 186 5.88 19.43 7.65
CA GLN A 186 6.04 19.09 6.24
C GLN A 186 6.71 17.74 6.08
N ILE A 187 6.28 17.00 5.06
CA ILE A 187 6.99 15.83 4.56
C ILE A 187 7.41 16.14 3.13
N ARG A 188 8.68 15.90 2.81
CA ARG A 188 9.17 16.01 1.43
C ARG A 188 9.35 14.62 0.85
N LEU A 189 8.95 14.43 -0.41
CA LEU A 189 9.24 13.19 -1.12
C LEU A 189 10.65 13.23 -1.68
N ARG A 190 11.34 12.09 -1.58
CA ARG A 190 12.63 11.84 -2.22
C ARG A 190 12.53 10.56 -3.02
N ARG A 191 13.42 10.39 -3.99
CA ARG A 191 13.52 9.17 -4.78
C ARG A 191 14.82 8.44 -4.41
N LEU A 192 14.68 7.21 -3.92
CA LEU A 192 15.80 6.29 -3.73
C LEU A 192 16.03 5.54 -5.04
N LYS A 193 17.21 5.71 -5.63
CA LYS A 193 17.56 5.07 -6.90
C LYS A 193 17.61 3.55 -6.75
N ASN A 194 17.11 2.87 -7.77
CA ASN A 194 17.24 1.42 -7.88
C ASN A 194 18.66 1.02 -8.26
N LYS A 195 19.06 -0.19 -7.85
CA LYS A 195 20.26 -0.85 -8.39
C LYS A 195 19.89 -1.55 -9.70
N LEU A 196 20.35 -0.96 -10.80
CA LEU A 196 20.09 -1.44 -12.16
C LEU A 196 21.25 -2.31 -12.67
N ASP A 197 20.93 -3.29 -13.48
CA ASP A 197 21.89 -4.11 -14.20
C ASP A 197 21.30 -4.55 -15.57
N LYS A 198 22.08 -5.27 -16.39
CA LYS A 198 21.65 -5.88 -17.65
C LYS A 198 21.98 -7.36 -17.63
N GLN A 199 21.07 -8.17 -18.18
CA GLN A 199 21.33 -9.60 -18.41
C GLN A 199 20.87 -9.99 -19.81
N GLU A 200 21.67 -10.83 -20.48
CA GLU A 200 21.23 -11.50 -21.70
C GLU A 200 20.22 -12.60 -21.37
N ILE A 201 19.01 -12.47 -21.92
CA ILE A 201 17.89 -13.38 -21.73
C ILE A 201 17.27 -13.62 -23.11
N ASP A 202 17.25 -14.87 -23.54
CA ASP A 202 16.84 -15.32 -24.88
C ASP A 202 17.58 -14.59 -26.02
N GLY A 203 18.89 -14.35 -25.86
CA GLY A 203 19.72 -13.66 -26.85
C GLY A 203 19.55 -12.13 -26.88
N PHE A 204 18.76 -11.54 -25.96
CA PHE A 204 18.59 -10.10 -25.87
C PHE A 204 19.09 -9.56 -24.54
N ALA A 205 19.86 -8.47 -24.57
CA ALA A 205 20.22 -7.74 -23.35
C ALA A 205 18.97 -7.03 -22.77
N ARG A 206 18.52 -7.47 -21.60
CA ARG A 206 17.34 -6.94 -20.91
C ARG A 206 17.76 -6.17 -19.65
N PRO A 207 17.15 -5.00 -19.38
CA PRO A 207 17.35 -4.30 -18.12
C PRO A 207 16.70 -5.07 -16.98
N ILE A 208 17.42 -5.20 -15.88
CA ILE A 208 16.98 -5.85 -14.65
C ILE A 208 17.22 -4.93 -13.45
N VAL A 209 16.40 -5.10 -12.42
CA VAL A 209 16.42 -4.29 -11.20
C VAL A 209 16.60 -5.21 -10.01
N ALA A 210 17.55 -4.90 -9.12
CA ALA A 210 17.72 -5.67 -7.90
C ALA A 210 16.50 -5.49 -6.98
N ILE A 211 16.14 -6.55 -6.25
CA ILE A 211 15.02 -6.53 -5.31
C ILE A 211 15.56 -6.48 -3.88
N GLY A 212 15.02 -5.56 -3.09
CA GLY A 212 15.49 -5.33 -1.73
C GLY A 212 14.46 -4.62 -0.86
N ASP A 213 14.78 -4.51 0.42
CA ASP A 213 14.03 -3.72 1.37
C ASP A 213 14.52 -2.27 1.33
N ALA A 214 13.58 -1.36 1.13
CA ALA A 214 13.81 0.07 1.12
C ALA A 214 13.10 0.69 2.32
N SER A 215 13.81 1.53 3.06
CA SER A 215 13.20 2.29 4.15
C SER A 215 12.09 3.20 3.61
N VAL A 216 10.96 3.25 4.32
CA VAL A 216 9.88 4.22 4.06
C VAL A 216 10.36 5.67 4.27
N PHE A 217 11.36 5.85 5.14
CA PHE A 217 12.01 7.14 5.39
C PHE A 217 13.28 7.27 4.57
N VAL A 218 13.67 8.52 4.25
CA VAL A 218 14.93 8.80 3.54
C VAL A 218 16.10 8.03 4.15
N GLY A 219 16.81 7.30 3.29
CA GLY A 219 17.93 6.45 3.64
C GLY A 219 18.35 5.62 2.43
N ASP A 220 19.29 4.71 2.63
CA ASP A 220 19.69 3.74 1.60
C ASP A 220 18.83 2.47 1.68
N TRP A 221 19.06 1.54 0.75
CA TRP A 221 18.55 0.18 0.83
C TRP A 221 19.06 -0.50 2.10
N THR A 222 18.16 -1.11 2.85
CA THR A 222 18.51 -1.78 4.12
C THR A 222 19.11 -3.15 3.87
N GLN A 223 18.54 -3.88 2.91
CA GLN A 223 18.98 -5.22 2.56
C GLN A 223 18.56 -5.60 1.14
N TRP A 224 19.42 -6.31 0.41
CA TRP A 224 19.10 -6.94 -0.87
C TRP A 224 18.73 -8.41 -0.67
N ILE A 225 17.73 -8.89 -1.41
CA ILE A 225 17.34 -10.31 -1.34
C ILE A 225 18.49 -11.19 -1.85
N GLN A 226 18.88 -12.18 -1.06
CA GLN A 226 19.72 -13.30 -1.47
C GLN A 226 18.84 -14.53 -1.64
N PHE A 227 18.74 -15.03 -2.86
CA PHE A 227 17.98 -16.22 -3.20
C PHE A 227 18.86 -17.46 -3.01
N ASP A 228 18.52 -18.27 -2.02
CA ASP A 228 19.20 -19.51 -1.66
C ASP A 228 18.42 -20.71 -2.26
N PRO A 229 18.92 -21.36 -3.33
CA PRO A 229 18.23 -22.50 -3.93
C PRO A 229 18.10 -23.70 -2.99
N ALA A 230 19.07 -23.93 -2.11
CA ALA A 230 19.06 -25.07 -1.19
C ALA A 230 17.93 -24.93 -0.16
N ARG A 231 17.64 -23.70 0.31
CA ARG A 231 16.49 -23.40 1.18
C ARG A 231 15.15 -23.83 0.57
N PHE A 232 15.05 -23.89 -0.75
CA PHE A 232 13.82 -24.20 -1.48
C PHE A 232 13.81 -25.59 -2.12
N GLY A 233 14.80 -26.45 -1.80
CA GLY A 233 14.89 -27.80 -2.37
C GLY A 233 15.18 -27.82 -3.87
N ILE A 234 15.77 -26.75 -4.41
CA ILE A 234 16.17 -26.66 -5.82
C ILE A 234 17.49 -27.42 -5.99
N THR A 235 17.43 -28.65 -6.50
CA THR A 235 18.59 -29.55 -6.61
C THR A 235 19.14 -29.69 -8.04
N HIS A 236 18.41 -29.21 -9.05
CA HIS A 236 18.82 -29.31 -10.45
C HIS A 236 19.87 -28.26 -10.85
N ILE A 237 20.27 -27.39 -9.92
CA ILE A 237 21.33 -26.39 -10.11
C ILE A 237 22.48 -26.79 -9.21
N SER A 238 23.67 -26.94 -9.80
CA SER A 238 24.86 -27.40 -9.09
C SER A 238 25.44 -26.35 -8.14
N ASP A 239 25.12 -25.08 -8.35
CA ASP A 239 25.52 -23.98 -7.48
C ASP A 239 24.49 -23.78 -6.37
N ALA A 240 24.90 -24.04 -5.14
CA ALA A 240 24.07 -23.91 -3.94
C ALA A 240 24.24 -22.56 -3.23
N GLU A 241 25.10 -21.66 -3.72
CA GLU A 241 25.32 -20.38 -3.08
C GLU A 241 24.10 -19.47 -3.19
N ALA A 242 23.83 -18.73 -2.12
CA ALA A 242 22.81 -17.68 -2.14
C ALA A 242 23.31 -16.52 -3.01
N LYS A 243 22.49 -16.09 -3.97
CA LYS A 243 22.85 -15.04 -4.94
C LYS A 243 21.77 -13.97 -5.05
N PRO A 244 22.10 -12.74 -5.47
CA PRO A 244 21.14 -11.64 -5.50
C PRO A 244 19.98 -11.92 -6.46
N LEU A 245 18.78 -11.54 -6.04
CA LEU A 245 17.56 -11.63 -6.85
C LEU A 245 17.29 -10.32 -7.60
N TYR A 246 17.05 -10.43 -8.89
CA TYR A 246 16.68 -9.34 -9.77
C TYR A 246 15.33 -9.60 -10.45
N ILE A 247 14.69 -8.55 -10.95
CA ILE A 247 13.45 -8.62 -11.71
C ILE A 247 13.56 -7.84 -13.03
N GLN A 248 13.02 -8.44 -14.09
CA GLN A 248 12.85 -7.75 -15.37
C GLN A 248 11.71 -6.73 -15.31
N HIS A 249 11.86 -5.60 -16.02
CA HIS A 249 10.75 -4.67 -16.22
C HIS A 249 9.52 -5.37 -16.84
N HIS A 250 9.73 -6.31 -17.76
CA HIS A 250 8.63 -7.09 -18.34
C HIS A 250 7.78 -7.80 -17.28
N ALA A 251 8.39 -8.41 -16.25
CA ALA A 251 7.67 -9.07 -15.17
C ALA A 251 6.83 -8.09 -14.35
N LEU A 252 7.36 -6.90 -14.04
CA LEU A 252 6.65 -5.83 -13.32
C LEU A 252 5.41 -5.38 -14.10
N ASN A 253 5.53 -5.18 -15.41
CA ASN A 253 4.40 -4.78 -16.26
C ASN A 253 3.36 -5.90 -16.37
N ARG A 254 3.80 -7.16 -16.52
CA ARG A 254 2.89 -8.32 -16.56
C ARG A 254 2.09 -8.49 -15.27
N PHE A 255 2.70 -8.23 -14.12
CA PHE A 255 1.99 -8.23 -12.84
C PHE A 255 0.92 -7.13 -12.81
N GLU A 256 1.28 -5.89 -13.15
CA GLU A 256 0.35 -4.76 -13.12
C GLU A 256 -0.83 -4.97 -14.08
N GLU A 257 -0.54 -5.40 -15.32
CA GLU A 257 -1.53 -5.73 -16.35
C GLU A 257 -2.53 -6.81 -15.90
N ARG A 258 -2.08 -7.81 -15.13
CA ARG A 258 -2.88 -9.01 -14.81
C ARG A 258 -3.52 -9.00 -13.45
N THR A 259 -2.98 -8.26 -12.48
CA THR A 259 -3.47 -8.26 -11.10
C THR A 259 -4.27 -7.02 -10.74
N TYR A 260 -4.26 -5.99 -11.59
CA TYR A 260 -4.82 -4.68 -11.31
C TYR A 260 -4.20 -4.01 -10.06
N SER A 261 -2.97 -4.42 -9.70
CA SER A 261 -2.17 -3.85 -8.61
C SER A 261 -0.96 -3.10 -9.17
N PRO A 262 -0.61 -1.91 -8.63
CA PRO A 262 0.56 -1.16 -9.06
C PRO A 262 1.86 -1.95 -8.95
N LYS A 263 2.76 -1.82 -9.92
CA LYS A 263 3.98 -2.66 -9.97
C LYS A 263 4.94 -2.47 -8.79
N GLY A 264 4.92 -1.31 -8.10
CA GLY A 264 5.77 -1.04 -6.93
C GLY A 264 5.49 -1.97 -5.76
N PHE A 265 4.25 -2.45 -5.63
CA PHE A 265 3.88 -3.44 -4.60
C PHE A 265 4.75 -4.69 -4.62
N ILE A 266 5.28 -5.08 -5.79
CA ILE A 266 6.14 -6.25 -5.91
C ILE A 266 7.43 -6.08 -5.12
N GLN A 267 8.03 -4.89 -5.11
CA GLN A 267 9.27 -4.62 -4.38
C GLN A 267 9.06 -4.87 -2.88
N ILE A 268 8.03 -4.23 -2.30
CA ILE A 268 7.66 -4.45 -0.90
C ILE A 268 7.31 -5.91 -0.65
N TYR A 269 6.45 -6.51 -1.48
CA TYR A 269 5.97 -7.87 -1.28
C TYR A 269 7.13 -8.88 -1.26
N LEU A 270 8.04 -8.83 -2.24
CA LEU A 270 9.16 -9.76 -2.31
C LEU A 270 10.16 -9.49 -1.18
N ALA A 271 10.47 -8.22 -0.89
CA ALA A 271 11.37 -7.87 0.21
C ALA A 271 10.83 -8.38 1.55
N GLN A 272 9.57 -8.09 1.87
CA GLN A 272 8.93 -8.51 3.10
C GLN A 272 8.88 -10.04 3.22
N THR A 273 8.55 -10.72 2.13
CA THR A 273 8.42 -12.18 2.13
C THR A 273 9.78 -12.88 2.24
N PHE A 274 10.82 -12.42 1.55
CA PHE A 274 12.13 -13.09 1.57
C PHE A 274 12.97 -12.74 2.80
N ILE A 275 12.89 -11.50 3.28
CA ILE A 275 13.73 -11.00 4.39
C ILE A 275 13.07 -11.27 5.74
N TYR A 276 11.77 -11.01 5.87
CA TYR A 276 11.06 -11.12 7.15
C TYR A 276 10.10 -12.31 7.21
N GLY A 277 9.98 -13.09 6.13
CA GLY A 277 9.04 -14.20 6.04
C GLY A 277 9.63 -15.48 5.43
N THR A 278 8.73 -16.32 4.93
CA THR A 278 9.07 -17.54 4.20
C THR A 278 8.32 -17.53 2.87
N PRO A 279 9.00 -17.31 1.74
CA PRO A 279 8.35 -17.35 0.44
C PRO A 279 7.96 -18.79 0.10
N GLU A 280 6.79 -18.95 -0.51
CA GLU A 280 6.42 -20.21 -1.15
C GLU A 280 7.09 -20.28 -2.52
N VAL A 281 8.07 -21.18 -2.62
CA VAL A 281 8.84 -21.44 -3.84
C VAL A 281 8.66 -22.90 -4.21
N ILE A 282 8.29 -23.16 -5.46
CA ILE A 282 8.09 -24.51 -5.98
C ILE A 282 8.92 -24.74 -7.24
N VAL A 283 9.33 -25.98 -7.46
CA VAL A 283 9.85 -26.44 -8.75
C VAL A 283 8.72 -27.15 -9.48
N TYR A 284 8.26 -26.56 -10.58
CA TYR A 284 7.17 -27.09 -11.39
C TYR A 284 7.63 -27.30 -12.82
N ARG A 285 7.58 -28.55 -13.31
CA ARG A 285 8.04 -28.93 -14.66
C ARG A 285 9.45 -28.39 -15.01
N GLY A 286 10.36 -28.45 -14.03
CA GLY A 286 11.75 -27.96 -14.16
C GLY A 286 11.91 -26.44 -14.09
N GLN A 287 10.85 -25.69 -13.80
CA GLN A 287 10.88 -24.25 -13.63
C GLN A 287 10.77 -23.87 -12.15
N VAL A 288 11.47 -22.82 -11.73
CA VAL A 288 11.36 -22.27 -10.38
C VAL A 288 10.29 -21.19 -10.37
N LEU A 289 9.29 -21.36 -9.52
CA LEU A 289 8.16 -20.44 -9.36
C LEU A 289 8.11 -19.91 -7.93
N ILE A 290 8.05 -18.59 -7.77
CA ILE A 290 7.75 -17.94 -6.49
C ILE A 290 6.26 -17.60 -6.50
N ALA A 291 5.47 -18.18 -5.60
CA ALA A 291 4.06 -17.84 -5.48
C ALA A 291 3.92 -16.36 -5.08
N CYS A 292 2.95 -15.68 -5.68
CA CYS A 292 2.69 -14.26 -5.47
C CYS A 292 1.31 -14.08 -4.84
N TYR A 293 1.29 -13.37 -3.72
CA TYR A 293 0.09 -13.07 -2.96
C TYR A 293 -0.16 -11.57 -2.96
N CYS A 294 -1.40 -11.18 -3.27
CA CYS A 294 -1.88 -9.84 -3.00
C CYS A 294 -2.78 -9.91 -1.75
N ALA A 295 -2.41 -9.13 -0.72
CA ALA A 295 -2.91 -9.31 0.64
C ALA A 295 -2.72 -10.76 1.13
N ARG A 296 -3.78 -11.56 1.19
CA ARG A 296 -3.75 -12.98 1.58
C ARG A 296 -4.13 -13.94 0.46
N HIS A 297 -4.36 -13.42 -0.74
CA HIS A 297 -4.90 -14.17 -1.86
C HIS A 297 -3.80 -14.44 -2.87
N LYS A 298 -3.55 -15.73 -3.18
CA LYS A 298 -2.64 -16.10 -4.25
C LYS A 298 -3.22 -15.61 -5.57
N VAL A 299 -2.42 -14.89 -6.35
CA VAL A 299 -2.83 -14.31 -7.65
C VAL A 299 -2.02 -14.84 -8.82
N GLY A 300 -0.90 -15.52 -8.55
CA GLY A 300 -0.04 -16.04 -9.61
C GLY A 300 1.33 -16.44 -9.09
N TYR A 301 2.29 -16.52 -10.00
CA TYR A 301 3.67 -16.89 -9.73
C TYR A 301 4.64 -16.01 -10.50
N PHE A 302 5.80 -15.75 -9.92
CA PHE A 302 6.95 -15.22 -10.65
C PHE A 302 7.81 -16.38 -11.14
N LEU A 303 8.05 -16.42 -12.45
CA LEU A 303 8.98 -17.37 -13.07
C LEU A 303 10.42 -16.89 -12.88
N VAL A 304 11.25 -17.73 -12.28
CA VAL A 304 12.65 -17.42 -11.96
C VAL A 304 13.61 -18.31 -12.74
N SER A 305 14.70 -17.72 -13.22
CA SER A 305 15.81 -18.45 -13.83
C SER A 305 17.14 -18.08 -13.19
N TYR A 306 18.05 -19.02 -13.21
CA TYR A 306 19.43 -18.84 -12.76
C TYR A 306 20.32 -18.38 -13.92
N HIS A 307 21.18 -17.40 -13.66
CA HIS A 307 22.08 -16.79 -14.65
C HIS A 307 23.54 -16.74 -14.18
N GLY A 308 23.98 -17.72 -13.38
CA GLY A 308 25.38 -17.86 -12.93
C GLY A 308 25.71 -17.02 -11.70
N ASP A 309 25.67 -15.70 -11.79
CA ASP A 309 25.98 -14.81 -10.64
C ASP A 309 24.73 -14.22 -9.98
N LYS A 310 23.55 -14.45 -10.56
CA LYS A 310 22.28 -13.91 -10.08
C LYS A 310 21.07 -14.78 -10.43
N TRP A 311 19.98 -14.53 -9.70
CA TRP A 311 18.65 -15.05 -9.99
C TRP A 311 17.79 -13.95 -10.61
N ILE A 312 16.96 -14.31 -11.60
CA ILE A 312 16.16 -13.33 -12.33
C ILE A 312 14.72 -13.78 -12.45
N ILE A 313 13.82 -12.93 -11.94
CA ILE A 313 12.40 -13.00 -12.23
C ILE A 313 12.16 -12.51 -13.67
N ARG A 314 11.76 -13.42 -14.54
CA ARG A 314 11.58 -13.19 -15.99
C ARG A 314 10.19 -12.65 -16.32
N THR A 315 9.17 -13.21 -15.71
CA THR A 315 7.78 -12.82 -15.97
C THR A 315 6.89 -13.14 -14.78
N PHE A 316 5.70 -12.56 -14.78
CA PHE A 316 4.62 -12.91 -13.87
C PHE A 316 3.60 -13.77 -14.62
N LEU A 317 3.25 -14.93 -14.08
CA LEU A 317 2.22 -15.83 -14.59
C LEU A 317 1.00 -15.73 -13.69
N PHE A 318 -0.14 -15.34 -14.24
CA PHE A 318 -1.41 -15.36 -13.51
C PHE A 318 -1.88 -16.81 -13.31
N LEU A 319 -2.73 -17.10 -12.32
CA LEU A 319 -3.10 -18.49 -11.98
C LEU A 319 -3.67 -19.29 -13.16
N THR A 320 -4.38 -18.64 -14.08
CA THR A 320 -4.95 -19.33 -15.25
C THR A 320 -3.96 -19.49 -16.40
N ASN A 321 -2.75 -18.94 -16.29
CA ASN A 321 -1.74 -19.02 -17.36
C ASN A 321 -1.10 -20.41 -17.45
N GLU A 322 -0.81 -20.80 -18.69
CA GLU A 322 0.11 -21.90 -18.98
C GLU A 322 1.46 -21.69 -18.28
N GLY A 323 2.02 -22.77 -17.74
CA GLY A 323 3.25 -22.75 -16.94
C GLY A 323 3.01 -22.69 -15.43
N THR A 324 1.75 -22.52 -15.00
CA THR A 324 1.36 -22.66 -13.59
C THR A 324 0.74 -24.04 -13.31
N PRO A 325 0.75 -24.51 -12.05
CA PRO A 325 0.01 -25.71 -11.65
C PRO A 325 -1.50 -25.60 -11.97
N GLU A 326 -2.09 -24.45 -11.66
CA GLU A 326 -3.53 -24.18 -11.84
C GLU A 326 -3.92 -24.11 -13.33
N GLY A 327 -3.12 -23.42 -14.16
CA GLY A 327 -3.32 -23.38 -15.61
C GLY A 327 -3.19 -24.74 -16.27
N THR A 328 -2.29 -25.60 -15.78
CA THR A 328 -2.21 -26.99 -16.24
C THR A 328 -3.47 -27.76 -15.91
N LYS A 329 -4.01 -27.58 -14.69
CA LYS A 329 -5.25 -28.23 -14.29
C LYS A 329 -6.46 -27.76 -15.10
N LEU A 330 -6.53 -26.47 -15.45
CA LEU A 330 -7.55 -25.96 -16.38
C LEU A 330 -7.43 -26.64 -17.76
N LYS A 331 -6.21 -26.78 -18.28
CA LYS A 331 -5.97 -27.50 -19.54
C LYS A 331 -6.42 -28.96 -19.47
N GLU A 332 -6.18 -29.64 -18.34
CA GLU A 332 -6.61 -31.03 -18.14
C GLU A 332 -8.14 -31.18 -18.04
N ILE A 333 -8.85 -30.24 -17.42
CA ILE A 333 -10.30 -30.33 -17.23
C ILE A 333 -11.08 -29.94 -18.49
N ILE A 334 -10.69 -28.84 -19.16
CA ILE A 334 -11.48 -28.23 -20.25
C ILE A 334 -10.67 -27.99 -21.53
N GLY A 335 -9.41 -28.43 -21.61
CA GLY A 335 -8.57 -28.19 -22.79
C GLY A 335 -8.16 -26.73 -22.98
N LEU A 336 -8.20 -25.90 -21.93
CA LEU A 336 -7.88 -24.47 -22.03
C LEU A 336 -6.45 -24.25 -22.55
N GLU A 337 -6.32 -23.67 -23.74
CA GLU A 337 -5.04 -23.26 -24.30
C GLU A 337 -4.72 -21.79 -23.98
N LYS A 338 -3.45 -21.42 -24.16
CA LYS A 338 -2.96 -20.06 -23.90
C LYS A 338 -3.72 -18.98 -24.68
N GLU A 339 -4.06 -19.25 -25.93
CA GLU A 339 -4.78 -18.28 -26.76
C GLU A 339 -6.25 -18.14 -26.35
N ASP A 340 -6.87 -19.20 -25.83
CA ASP A 340 -8.22 -19.15 -25.25
C ASP A 340 -8.24 -18.26 -24.00
N ALA A 341 -7.28 -18.47 -23.10
CA ALA A 341 -7.19 -17.70 -21.85
C ALA A 341 -7.04 -16.19 -22.12
N LYS A 342 -6.28 -15.82 -23.16
CA LYS A 342 -6.16 -14.44 -23.61
C LYS A 342 -7.42 -13.93 -24.31
N TYR A 343 -8.03 -14.73 -25.18
CA TYR A 343 -9.24 -14.37 -25.92
C TYR A 343 -10.39 -14.07 -24.96
N LEU A 344 -10.56 -14.91 -23.93
CA LEU A 344 -11.53 -14.75 -22.86
C LEU A 344 -11.10 -13.75 -21.77
N MET A 345 -9.86 -13.24 -21.84
CA MET A 345 -9.23 -12.35 -20.85
C MET A 345 -9.16 -12.92 -19.43
N ILE A 346 -9.39 -14.22 -19.26
CA ILE A 346 -9.30 -14.91 -17.96
C ILE A 346 -7.84 -15.04 -17.49
N ASP A 347 -6.86 -14.57 -18.28
CA ASP A 347 -5.47 -14.36 -17.88
C ASP A 347 -5.24 -13.11 -17.02
N ARG A 348 -6.31 -12.41 -16.63
CA ARG A 348 -6.27 -11.18 -15.83
C ARG A 348 -7.43 -11.13 -14.83
N VAL A 349 -7.20 -10.42 -13.73
CA VAL A 349 -8.21 -10.10 -12.71
C VAL A 349 -9.39 -9.31 -13.25
N THR A 350 -9.21 -8.51 -14.30
CA THR A 350 -10.30 -7.73 -14.89
C THR A 350 -11.43 -8.62 -15.40
N ALA A 351 -11.16 -9.83 -15.92
CA ALA A 351 -12.24 -10.74 -16.30
C ALA A 351 -13.11 -11.15 -15.09
N PHE A 352 -12.50 -11.39 -13.94
CA PHE A 352 -13.19 -11.75 -12.71
C PHE A 352 -13.91 -10.56 -12.05
N LEU A 353 -13.53 -9.33 -12.39
CA LEU A 353 -14.21 -8.11 -11.95
C LEU A 353 -15.38 -7.73 -12.88
N ASP A 354 -15.15 -7.83 -14.18
CA ASP A 354 -16.05 -7.33 -15.22
C ASP A 354 -17.15 -8.33 -15.59
N TYR A 355 -16.94 -9.62 -15.36
CA TYR A 355 -17.90 -10.69 -15.66
C TYR A 355 -18.37 -11.37 -14.38
N ASP A 356 -19.64 -11.78 -14.36
CA ASP A 356 -20.22 -12.48 -13.21
C ASP A 356 -19.83 -13.97 -13.17
N ILE A 357 -18.53 -14.23 -13.06
CA ILE A 357 -17.95 -15.58 -13.00
C ILE A 357 -18.28 -16.25 -11.66
N GLU A 358 -18.36 -15.48 -10.57
CA GLU A 358 -18.58 -16.00 -9.21
C GLU A 358 -19.98 -16.60 -9.01
N HIS A 359 -21.02 -16.05 -9.66
CA HIS A 359 -22.38 -16.56 -9.54
C HIS A 359 -22.76 -17.58 -10.63
N ASP A 360 -21.93 -17.80 -11.65
CA ASP A 360 -22.07 -18.94 -12.54
C ASP A 360 -21.47 -20.19 -11.88
N GLN A 361 -22.33 -21.09 -11.43
CA GLN A 361 -21.91 -22.27 -10.66
C GLN A 361 -20.90 -23.14 -11.42
N ARG A 362 -21.05 -23.30 -12.75
CA ARG A 362 -20.15 -24.16 -13.56
C ARG A 362 -18.76 -23.54 -13.65
N LEU A 363 -18.70 -22.23 -13.90
CA LEU A 363 -17.42 -21.51 -13.95
C LEU A 363 -16.76 -21.45 -12.57
N ARG A 364 -17.53 -21.19 -11.52
CA ARG A 364 -17.03 -21.19 -10.15
C ARG A 364 -16.41 -22.55 -9.79
N ASP A 365 -17.14 -23.64 -10.00
CA ASP A 365 -16.67 -24.99 -9.69
C ASP A 365 -15.41 -25.33 -10.49
N LEU A 366 -15.34 -24.93 -11.76
CA LEU A 366 -14.15 -25.09 -12.60
C LEU A 366 -12.93 -24.38 -11.98
N PHE A 367 -13.05 -23.09 -11.66
CA PHE A 367 -11.92 -22.31 -11.13
C PHE A 367 -11.52 -22.75 -9.73
N GLU A 368 -12.47 -23.09 -8.85
CA GLU A 368 -12.17 -23.64 -7.52
C GLU A 368 -11.47 -25.00 -7.65
N THR A 369 -11.98 -25.90 -8.48
CA THR A 369 -11.37 -27.20 -8.75
C THR A 369 -9.96 -27.05 -9.30
N ALA A 370 -9.73 -26.10 -10.19
CA ALA A 370 -8.41 -25.81 -10.75
C ALA A 370 -7.42 -25.18 -9.76
N GLY A 371 -7.86 -24.74 -8.58
CA GLY A 371 -7.03 -24.04 -7.58
C GLY A 371 -6.98 -22.52 -7.74
N CYS A 372 -7.84 -21.95 -8.59
CA CYS A 372 -7.97 -20.50 -8.84
C CYS A 372 -8.96 -19.80 -7.91
N GLY A 373 -9.57 -20.51 -6.95
CA GLY A 373 -10.64 -19.95 -6.09
C GLY A 373 -10.24 -18.71 -5.27
N SER A 374 -8.95 -18.52 -4.98
CA SER A 374 -8.45 -17.32 -4.29
C SER A 374 -8.74 -16.01 -5.03
N LEU A 375 -8.95 -16.08 -6.35
CA LEU A 375 -9.26 -14.91 -7.17
C LEU A 375 -10.63 -14.31 -6.81
N PHE A 376 -11.61 -15.13 -6.45
CA PHE A 376 -12.95 -14.66 -6.05
C PHE A 376 -12.92 -13.84 -4.77
N GLU A 377 -12.02 -14.16 -3.85
CA GLU A 377 -11.81 -13.35 -2.64
C GLU A 377 -10.94 -12.12 -2.93
N TYR A 378 -9.96 -12.23 -3.83
CA TYR A 378 -9.12 -11.10 -4.21
C TYR A 378 -9.93 -9.98 -4.88
N ILE A 379 -10.87 -10.32 -5.77
CA ILE A 379 -11.71 -9.32 -6.46
C ILE A 379 -12.62 -8.53 -5.51
N LYS A 380 -12.93 -9.06 -4.32
CA LYS A 380 -13.73 -8.36 -3.28
C LYS A 380 -12.97 -7.19 -2.65
N LEU A 381 -11.66 -7.08 -2.88
CA LEU A 381 -10.86 -5.93 -2.46
C LEU A 381 -11.06 -4.71 -3.36
N PHE A 382 -11.72 -4.88 -4.51
CA PHE A 382 -11.99 -3.81 -5.46
C PHE A 382 -13.48 -3.45 -5.44
N VAL A 383 -13.76 -2.17 -5.72
CA VAL A 383 -15.14 -1.72 -5.92
C VAL A 383 -15.59 -2.19 -7.29
N ARG A 384 -16.58 -3.10 -7.34
CA ARG A 384 -17.22 -3.48 -8.61
C ARG A 384 -18.12 -2.32 -9.09
N PRO A 385 -18.19 -2.04 -10.40
CA PRO A 385 -19.20 -1.14 -10.94
C PRO A 385 -20.59 -1.75 -10.72
N GLU A 386 -21.44 -1.14 -9.88
CA GLU A 386 -22.78 -1.65 -9.54
C GLU A 386 -23.67 -1.88 -10.78
N ASP A 387 -23.49 -1.06 -11.84
CA ASP A 387 -24.29 -1.11 -13.07
C ASP A 387 -23.56 -1.70 -14.30
N GLY A 388 -22.43 -2.40 -14.10
CA GLY A 388 -21.50 -2.74 -15.20
C GLY A 388 -21.03 -4.19 -15.30
N VAL A 389 -21.46 -5.08 -14.39
CA VAL A 389 -21.03 -6.49 -14.44
C VAL A 389 -21.71 -7.19 -15.61
N LYS A 390 -20.90 -7.72 -16.53
CA LYS A 390 -21.32 -8.43 -17.73
C LYS A 390 -21.72 -9.86 -17.39
N ASN A 391 -22.69 -10.38 -18.13
CA ASN A 391 -23.06 -11.79 -18.05
C ASN A 391 -21.89 -12.69 -18.50
N SER A 392 -21.55 -13.68 -17.69
CA SER A 392 -20.48 -14.66 -17.91
C SER A 392 -20.83 -15.78 -18.90
N ALA A 393 -22.07 -15.82 -19.42
CA ALA A 393 -22.53 -16.82 -20.39
C ALA A 393 -21.66 -16.92 -21.64
N SER A 394 -21.04 -15.82 -22.10
CA SER A 394 -20.11 -15.86 -23.23
C SER A 394 -18.86 -16.70 -22.93
N ILE A 395 -18.34 -16.61 -21.70
CA ILE A 395 -17.22 -17.42 -21.21
C ILE A 395 -17.68 -18.87 -21.02
N ALA A 396 -18.80 -19.09 -20.33
CA ALA A 396 -19.34 -20.43 -20.10
C ALA A 396 -19.63 -21.18 -21.41
N ASN A 397 -20.26 -20.52 -22.38
CA ASN A 397 -20.58 -21.13 -23.68
C ASN A 397 -19.32 -21.45 -24.50
N TYR A 398 -18.26 -20.65 -24.38
CA TYR A 398 -16.99 -20.95 -25.06
C TYR A 398 -16.32 -22.17 -24.43
N LEU A 399 -16.27 -22.22 -23.10
CA LEU A 399 -15.55 -23.26 -22.36
C LEU A 399 -16.28 -24.60 -22.31
N PHE A 400 -17.61 -24.60 -22.35
CA PHE A 400 -18.40 -25.82 -22.16
C PHE A 400 -19.40 -26.12 -23.27
N GLY A 401 -19.44 -25.33 -24.35
CA GLY A 401 -20.49 -25.38 -25.37
C GLY A 401 -21.80 -24.72 -24.91
N LYS A 402 -22.72 -24.50 -25.85
CA LYS A 402 -24.05 -23.96 -25.53
C LYS A 402 -24.84 -24.99 -24.73
N ALA A 403 -25.62 -24.52 -23.74
CA ALA A 403 -26.43 -25.38 -22.87
C ALA A 403 -27.42 -26.30 -23.62
N ASP A 404 -27.72 -26.02 -24.89
CA ASP A 404 -28.68 -26.77 -25.72
C ASP A 404 -28.09 -28.03 -26.40
N GLU A 405 -26.78 -28.30 -26.29
CA GLU A 405 -26.14 -29.45 -26.97
C GLU A 405 -25.89 -30.69 -26.08
N TYR A 406 -26.22 -30.63 -24.78
CA TYR A 406 -26.04 -31.75 -23.83
C TYR A 406 -27.37 -32.29 -23.25
N GLY A 407 -28.50 -32.02 -23.92
CA GLY A 407 -29.83 -32.48 -23.49
C GLY A 407 -30.18 -33.93 -23.83
N GLU A 408 -29.44 -34.59 -24.72
CA GLU A 408 -29.71 -35.99 -25.10
C GLU A 408 -28.40 -36.75 -25.30
N SER A 409 -28.00 -37.54 -24.30
CA SER A 409 -27.36 -38.87 -24.46
C SER A 409 -26.42 -39.23 -23.31
N ILE A 410 -26.93 -39.41 -22.09
CA ILE A 410 -26.47 -40.52 -21.23
C ILE A 410 -27.70 -41.05 -20.47
N GLN A 411 -28.38 -42.04 -21.04
CA GLN A 411 -29.05 -43.07 -20.25
C GLN A 411 -28.02 -44.19 -20.03
N ILE A 412 -27.62 -44.41 -18.78
CA ILE A 412 -27.37 -45.75 -18.22
C ILE A 412 -27.99 -45.77 -16.84
#